data_AF-A0AA43UEY3-F1
#
_entry.id   AF-A0AA43UEY3-F1
#
_cell.length_a   1.000
_cell.length_b   1.000
_cell.length_c   1.000
_cell.angle_alpha   90.00
_cell.angle_beta   90.00
_cell.angle_gamma   90.00
#
_symmetry.space_group_name_H-M   'P 1'
#
loop_
_entity.id
_entity.type
_entity.pdbx_description
1 polymer ?
#
loop_
_entity_poly.entity_id
_entity_poly.type
_entity_poly.pdbx_seq_one_letter_code
_entity_poly.pdbx_strand_id
1 'polypeptide(L)'
;MVVPNDVIDHLNGIDGVLRVIIMDSDFSEVIHREELNTKSATGMDVINRSYDEVMEKENKLALIVDNRVFDPKMKDYATVLMVNSKGDVVGRSLKPEEMDGYRTREDIVWVSKDFIVFVDSVFDGAERFIIPATHTTLLDSIPHCAGAIVAHPCTTSDMMIKSKAGFDLSKEASTIVIGFDND
;
A
#
# COMPACT_ATOMS: atom_id res chain seq x y z
N MET A 1 14.67 -14.99 -9.77
CA MET A 1 13.22 -14.83 -9.74
C MET A 1 12.63 -15.43 -10.99
N VAL A 2 11.73 -16.39 -10.83
CA VAL A 2 10.95 -16.98 -11.93
C VAL A 2 9.52 -16.94 -11.44
N VAL A 3 8.77 -15.90 -11.84
CA VAL A 3 7.35 -15.82 -11.52
C VAL A 3 6.63 -16.89 -12.36
N PRO A 4 5.82 -17.77 -11.75
CA PRO A 4 5.05 -18.76 -12.49
C PRO A 4 4.07 -18.11 -13.46
N ASN A 5 3.94 -18.66 -14.69
CA ASN A 5 3.10 -18.05 -15.74
C ASN A 5 1.61 -18.02 -15.36
N ASP A 6 1.13 -19.02 -14.62
CA ASP A 6 -0.25 -19.10 -14.18
C ASP A 6 -0.61 -18.00 -13.17
N VAL A 7 0.34 -17.51 -12.38
CA VAL A 7 0.17 -16.30 -11.56
C VAL A 7 -0.08 -15.07 -12.44
N ILE A 8 0.72 -14.89 -13.49
CA ILE A 8 0.59 -13.76 -14.42
C ILE A 8 -0.74 -13.85 -15.17
N ASP A 9 -1.11 -15.04 -15.65
CA ASP A 9 -2.37 -15.27 -16.36
C ASP A 9 -3.58 -15.03 -15.47
N HIS A 10 -3.54 -15.50 -14.22
CA HIS A 10 -4.58 -15.26 -13.22
C HIS A 10 -4.76 -13.75 -12.98
N LEU A 11 -3.68 -13.03 -12.68
CA LEU A 11 -3.74 -11.59 -12.41
C LEU A 11 -4.21 -10.79 -13.62
N ASN A 12 -3.78 -11.13 -14.84
CA ASN A 12 -4.29 -10.50 -16.06
C ASN A 12 -5.78 -10.80 -16.31
N GLY A 13 -6.31 -11.89 -15.76
CA GLY A 13 -7.72 -12.26 -15.85
C GLY A 13 -8.63 -11.52 -14.88
N ILE A 14 -8.08 -10.78 -13.91
CA ILE A 14 -8.86 -10.01 -12.93
C ILE A 14 -9.42 -8.76 -13.59
N ASP A 15 -10.74 -8.55 -13.50
CA ASP A 15 -11.37 -7.35 -14.04
C ASP A 15 -10.81 -6.08 -13.38
N GLY A 16 -10.43 -5.12 -14.22
CA GLY A 16 -9.78 -3.88 -13.79
C GLY A 16 -8.24 -3.94 -13.74
N VAL A 17 -7.60 -5.11 -13.86
CA VAL A 17 -6.15 -5.18 -14.06
C VAL A 17 -5.82 -4.81 -15.50
N LEU A 18 -5.03 -3.74 -15.67
CA LEU A 18 -4.66 -3.20 -16.97
C LEU A 18 -3.32 -3.75 -17.45
N ARG A 19 -2.37 -3.95 -16.53
CA ARG A 19 -1.02 -4.50 -16.81
C ARG A 19 -0.49 -5.22 -15.58
N VAL A 20 0.22 -6.33 -15.82
CA VAL A 20 1.07 -7.00 -14.84
C VAL A 20 2.53 -6.81 -15.25
N ILE A 21 3.37 -6.43 -14.29
CA ILE A 21 4.78 -6.10 -14.49
C ILE A 21 5.60 -6.91 -13.50
N ILE A 22 6.56 -7.69 -14.01
CA ILE A 22 7.51 -8.39 -13.15
C ILE A 22 8.52 -7.37 -12.61
N MET A 23 8.65 -7.31 -11.29
CA MET A 23 9.65 -6.46 -10.66
C MET A 23 10.90 -7.28 -10.42
N ASP A 24 11.85 -7.24 -11.38
CA ASP A 24 13.16 -7.88 -11.21
C ASP A 24 13.97 -7.27 -10.03
N SER A 25 15.12 -7.84 -9.71
CA SER A 25 15.94 -7.39 -8.55
C SER A 25 16.32 -5.92 -8.66
N ASP A 26 16.78 -5.50 -9.83
CA ASP A 26 17.33 -4.17 -10.06
C ASP A 26 16.20 -3.13 -10.02
N PHE A 27 15.07 -3.45 -10.64
CA PHE A 27 13.90 -2.59 -10.62
C PHE A 27 13.27 -2.52 -9.22
N SER A 28 13.18 -3.65 -8.51
CA SER A 28 12.71 -3.68 -7.12
C SER A 28 13.57 -2.78 -6.22
N GLU A 29 14.90 -2.84 -6.34
CA GLU A 29 15.80 -2.02 -5.55
C GLU A 29 15.65 -0.53 -5.86
N VAL A 30 15.49 -0.15 -7.13
CA VAL A 30 15.26 1.25 -7.53
C VAL A 30 13.99 1.79 -6.89
N ILE A 31 12.88 1.05 -6.98
CA ILE A 31 11.61 1.51 -6.40
C ILE A 31 11.67 1.51 -4.87
N HIS A 32 12.28 0.50 -4.24
CA HIS A 32 12.39 0.46 -2.79
C HIS A 32 13.18 1.66 -2.24
N ARG A 33 14.26 2.07 -2.90
CA ARG A 33 15.01 3.29 -2.52
C ARG A 33 14.17 4.55 -2.64
N GLU A 34 13.28 4.63 -3.63
CA GLU A 34 12.35 5.75 -3.76
C GLU A 34 11.34 5.76 -2.59
N GLU A 35 10.77 4.61 -2.24
CA GLU A 35 9.83 4.49 -1.11
C GLU A 35 10.44 4.93 0.22
N LEU A 36 11.70 4.60 0.48
CA LEU A 36 12.41 4.96 1.73
C LEU A 36 12.56 6.47 1.93
N ASN A 37 12.45 7.27 0.86
CA ASN A 37 12.57 8.73 0.91
C ASN A 37 11.20 9.44 0.96
N THR A 38 10.10 8.70 1.13
CA THR A 38 8.76 9.25 1.10
C THR A 38 8.50 10.18 2.29
N LYS A 39 8.01 11.38 1.98
CA LYS A 39 7.56 12.37 2.96
C LYS A 39 6.09 12.70 2.71
N SER A 40 5.39 13.01 3.79
CA SER A 40 4.04 13.58 3.71
C SER A 40 4.09 15.02 3.18
N ALA A 41 2.92 15.58 2.86
CA ALA A 41 2.81 16.96 2.38
C ALA A 41 3.35 18.01 3.37
N THR A 42 3.42 17.69 4.67
CA THR A 42 3.98 18.55 5.72
C THR A 42 5.46 18.27 6.01
N GLY A 43 6.10 17.35 5.27
CA GLY A 43 7.50 16.98 5.43
C GLY A 43 7.77 15.91 6.50
N MET A 44 6.75 15.38 7.18
CA MET A 44 6.91 14.25 8.11
C MET A 44 7.25 12.95 7.36
N ASP A 45 8.04 12.09 8.00
CA ASP A 45 8.39 10.76 7.49
C ASP A 45 7.15 9.89 7.26
N VAL A 46 7.13 9.17 6.15
CA VAL A 46 6.14 8.14 5.85
C VAL A 46 6.89 6.82 5.67
N ILE A 47 6.66 5.89 6.58
CA ILE A 47 7.24 4.55 6.53
C ILE A 47 6.20 3.61 5.96
N ASN A 48 6.43 3.18 4.72
CA ASN A 48 5.56 2.24 4.04
C ASN A 48 5.95 0.79 4.37
N ARG A 49 5.60 0.32 5.58
CA ARG A 49 5.93 -1.04 6.03
C ARG A 49 5.36 -2.12 5.12
N SER A 50 4.18 -1.87 4.53
CA SER A 50 3.62 -2.77 3.52
C SER A 50 4.58 -3.01 2.36
N TYR A 51 5.26 -1.96 1.93
CA TYR A 51 6.23 -2.03 0.84
C TYR A 51 7.51 -2.74 1.26
N ASP A 52 8.02 -2.46 2.46
CA ASP A 52 9.18 -3.16 3.01
C ASP A 52 8.93 -4.68 3.06
N GLU A 53 7.78 -5.10 3.57
CA GLU A 53 7.41 -6.53 3.64
C GLU A 53 7.25 -7.16 2.25
N VAL A 54 6.67 -6.45 1.28
CA VAL A 54 6.62 -6.90 -0.12
C VAL A 54 8.03 -7.04 -0.71
N MET A 55 8.96 -6.16 -0.35
CA MET A 55 10.35 -6.24 -0.82
C MET A 55 11.15 -7.38 -0.17
N GLU A 56 10.67 -8.00 0.90
CA GLU A 56 11.28 -9.19 1.49
C GLU A 56 10.84 -10.50 0.79
N LYS A 57 9.78 -10.46 -0.02
CA LYS A 57 9.21 -11.63 -0.70
C LYS A 57 10.06 -12.14 -1.86
N GLU A 58 9.96 -13.44 -2.13
CA GLU A 58 10.68 -14.09 -3.24
C GLU A 58 10.25 -13.57 -4.62
N ASN A 59 8.94 -13.38 -4.81
CA ASN A 59 8.35 -12.93 -6.06
C ASN A 59 7.62 -11.62 -5.88
N LYS A 60 7.80 -10.69 -6.83
CA LYS A 60 7.26 -9.33 -6.76
C LYS A 60 6.67 -8.93 -8.10
N LEU A 61 5.43 -8.49 -8.08
CA LEU A 61 4.69 -8.04 -9.25
C LEU A 61 4.08 -6.68 -8.98
N ALA A 62 4.21 -5.75 -9.93
CA ALA A 62 3.40 -4.53 -9.94
C ALA A 62 2.23 -4.69 -10.90
N LEU A 63 1.05 -4.24 -10.46
CA LEU A 63 -0.17 -4.27 -11.24
C LEU A 63 -0.63 -2.83 -11.44
N ILE A 64 -0.79 -2.43 -12.69
CA ILE A 64 -1.51 -1.19 -13.02
C ILE A 64 -2.98 -1.56 -13.11
N VAL A 65 -3.81 -0.87 -12.33
CA VAL A 65 -5.21 -1.20 -12.13
C VAL A 65 -6.08 0.05 -12.33
N ASP A 66 -7.30 -0.13 -12.79
CA ASP A 66 -8.32 0.93 -12.73
C ASP A 66 -9.15 0.86 -11.43
N ASN A 67 -10.09 1.79 -11.30
CA ASN A 67 -10.92 1.95 -10.12
C ASN A 67 -11.81 0.73 -9.78
N ARG A 68 -11.93 -0.27 -10.66
CA ARG A 68 -12.73 -1.49 -10.43
C ARG A 68 -12.03 -2.52 -9.56
N VAL A 69 -10.69 -2.54 -9.56
CA VAL A 69 -9.91 -3.44 -8.68
C VAL A 69 -10.04 -3.00 -7.22
N PHE A 70 -10.17 -1.69 -7.00
CA PHE A 70 -10.53 -1.12 -5.71
C PHE A 70 -12.03 -1.26 -5.47
N ASP A 71 -12.52 -2.49 -5.26
CA ASP A 71 -13.85 -2.66 -4.69
C ASP A 71 -13.82 -1.98 -3.30
N PRO A 72 -14.72 -1.01 -3.01
CA PRO A 72 -14.84 -0.41 -1.67
C PRO A 72 -15.09 -1.44 -0.55
N LYS A 73 -15.45 -2.68 -0.89
CA LYS A 73 -15.57 -3.83 0.00
C LYS A 73 -14.26 -4.61 0.20
N MET A 74 -13.22 -4.33 -0.58
CA MET A 74 -11.87 -4.85 -0.31
C MET A 74 -11.46 -4.34 1.06
N LYS A 75 -11.20 -5.28 1.98
CA LYS A 75 -10.75 -5.02 3.35
C LYS A 75 -9.36 -4.38 3.41
N ASP A 76 -8.75 -4.18 2.25
CA ASP A 76 -7.33 -3.94 2.04
C ASP A 76 -6.97 -2.44 2.01
N TYR A 77 -7.91 -1.54 2.34
CA TYR A 77 -7.58 -0.15 2.62
C TYR A 77 -6.60 -0.08 3.80
N ALA A 78 -5.34 0.24 3.50
CA ALA A 78 -4.31 0.38 4.50
C ALA A 78 -4.66 1.54 5.45
N THR A 79 -4.78 1.22 6.73
CA THR A 79 -4.98 2.24 7.76
C THR A 79 -3.65 2.94 8.02
N VAL A 80 -3.49 4.16 7.52
CA VAL A 80 -2.35 5.01 7.86
C VAL A 80 -2.42 5.35 9.34
N LEU A 81 -1.35 5.06 10.07
CA LEU A 81 -1.18 5.36 11.50
C LEU A 81 -0.20 6.53 11.64
N MET A 82 -0.44 7.42 12.59
CA MET A 82 0.57 8.36 13.08
C MET A 82 1.09 7.84 14.41
N VAL A 83 2.42 7.69 14.52
CA VAL A 83 3.08 7.18 15.73
C VAL A 83 4.11 8.18 16.24
N ASN A 84 4.23 8.31 17.56
CA ASN A 84 5.28 9.10 18.19
C ASN A 84 6.64 8.38 18.18
N SER A 85 7.69 8.99 18.75
CA SER A 85 9.03 8.39 18.78
C SER A 85 9.11 7.09 19.58
N LYS A 86 8.21 6.89 20.55
CA LYS A 86 8.10 5.67 21.37
C LYS A 86 7.34 4.55 20.68
N GLY A 87 6.67 4.85 19.57
CA GLY A 87 5.84 3.91 18.81
C GLY A 87 4.38 3.86 19.26
N ASP A 88 3.94 4.78 20.14
CA ASP A 88 2.53 4.87 20.51
C ASP A 88 1.73 5.46 19.34
N VAL A 89 0.56 4.89 19.06
CA VAL A 89 -0.35 5.42 18.03
C VAL A 89 -1.04 6.66 18.57
N VAL A 90 -0.75 7.81 17.96
CA VAL A 90 -1.29 9.11 18.35
C VAL A 90 -2.40 9.60 17.40
N GLY A 91 -2.52 8.96 16.24
CA GLY A 91 -3.59 9.21 15.28
C GLY A 91 -3.70 8.11 14.23
N ARG A 92 -4.80 8.10 13.49
CA ARG A 92 -5.03 7.14 12.41
C ARG A 92 -6.06 7.64 11.40
N SER A 93 -5.96 7.10 10.19
CA SER A 93 -7.07 7.13 9.23
C SER A 93 -8.19 6.18 9.67
N LEU A 94 -9.40 6.46 9.20
CA LEU A 94 -10.60 5.70 9.42
C LEU A 94 -11.19 5.28 8.08
N LYS A 95 -11.64 4.04 8.00
CA LYS A 95 -12.42 3.58 6.86
C LYS A 95 -13.82 4.21 6.90
N PRO A 96 -14.50 4.38 5.75
CA PRO A 96 -15.83 4.97 5.71
C PRO A 96 -16.83 4.36 6.70
N GLU A 97 -16.79 3.05 6.87
CA GLU A 97 -17.64 2.29 7.82
C GLU A 97 -17.29 2.53 9.30
N GLU A 98 -16.08 2.97 9.61
CA GLU A 98 -15.65 3.27 10.98
C GLU A 98 -16.03 4.71 11.37
N MET A 99 -16.08 5.63 10.40
CA MET A 99 -16.21 7.07 10.65
C MET A 99 -17.38 7.42 11.57
N ASP A 100 -18.55 6.81 11.36
CA ASP A 100 -19.76 7.11 12.14
C ASP A 100 -19.58 6.79 13.63
N GLY A 101 -18.80 5.76 13.97
CA GLY A 101 -18.48 5.39 15.36
C GLY A 101 -17.55 6.38 16.07
N TYR A 102 -16.86 7.24 15.32
CA TYR A 102 -15.95 8.25 15.86
C TYR A 102 -16.55 9.66 15.90
N ARG A 103 -17.67 9.92 15.22
CA ARG A 103 -18.26 11.27 15.14
C ARG A 103 -18.65 11.89 16.48
N THR A 104 -19.03 11.06 17.45
CA THR A 104 -19.50 11.51 18.78
C THR A 104 -18.44 11.39 19.86
N ARG A 105 -17.20 11.03 19.51
CA ARG A 105 -16.11 10.93 20.47
C ARG A 105 -15.54 12.31 20.79
N GLU A 106 -15.38 12.59 22.07
CA GLU A 106 -14.80 13.86 22.56
C GLU A 106 -13.28 13.77 22.78
N ASP A 107 -12.72 12.56 22.78
CA ASP A 107 -11.30 12.28 23.00
C ASP A 107 -10.48 12.22 21.70
N ILE A 108 -11.02 12.78 20.62
CA ILE A 108 -10.37 12.85 19.32
C ILE A 108 -10.48 14.25 18.69
N VAL A 109 -9.57 14.53 17.77
CA VAL A 109 -9.63 15.69 16.87
C VAL A 109 -9.57 15.20 15.43
N TRP A 110 -10.50 15.67 14.59
CA TRP A 110 -10.47 15.44 13.16
C TRP A 110 -9.48 16.38 12.49
N VAL A 111 -8.44 15.83 11.86
CA VAL A 111 -7.41 16.60 11.14
C VAL A 111 -7.75 16.69 9.65
N SER A 112 -8.39 15.66 9.10
CA SER A 112 -8.93 15.63 7.74
C SER A 112 -10.32 14.99 7.74
N LYS A 113 -10.87 14.74 6.54
CA LYS A 113 -12.14 14.03 6.35
C LYS A 113 -12.12 12.65 7.03
N ASP A 114 -11.00 11.96 7.01
CA ASP A 114 -10.85 10.55 7.36
C ASP A 114 -9.71 10.30 8.36
N PHE A 115 -9.00 11.32 8.82
CA PHE A 115 -7.88 11.18 9.75
C PHE A 115 -8.19 11.83 11.10
N ILE A 116 -8.00 11.06 12.17
CA ILE A 116 -8.21 11.49 13.55
C ILE A 116 -6.90 11.43 14.35
N VAL A 117 -6.83 12.25 15.38
CA VAL A 117 -5.78 12.28 16.39
C VAL A 117 -6.42 12.11 17.77
N PHE A 118 -5.84 11.31 18.66
CA PHE A 118 -6.35 11.14 20.02
C PHE A 118 -5.84 12.26 20.94
N VAL A 119 -6.74 12.93 21.66
CA VAL A 119 -6.47 14.14 22.47
C VAL A 119 -5.46 13.87 23.58
N ASP A 120 -5.54 12.71 24.23
CA ASP A 120 -4.67 12.35 25.35
C ASP A 120 -3.29 11.80 24.92
N SER A 121 -2.99 11.86 23.62
CA SER A 121 -1.70 11.39 23.09
C SER A 121 -0.56 12.35 23.41
N VAL A 122 0.62 11.77 23.65
CA VAL A 122 1.86 12.52 23.81
C VAL A 122 2.50 12.75 22.45
N PHE A 123 2.50 14.02 22.03
CA PHE A 123 3.27 14.53 20.90
C PHE A 123 4.67 14.92 21.37
N ASP A 124 5.69 14.46 20.66
CA ASP A 124 7.10 14.70 20.95
C ASP A 124 7.85 15.41 19.81
N GLY A 125 7.15 15.74 18.72
CA GLY A 125 7.71 16.44 17.56
C GLY A 125 8.53 15.56 16.63
N ALA A 126 8.59 14.25 16.89
CA ALA A 126 9.24 13.25 16.07
C ALA A 126 8.22 12.21 15.55
N GLU A 127 6.98 12.64 15.32
CA GLU A 127 5.93 11.80 14.77
C GLU A 127 6.20 11.42 13.32
N ARG A 128 5.73 10.23 12.95
CA ARG A 128 5.84 9.67 11.61
C ARG A 128 4.58 8.91 11.24
N PHE A 129 4.31 8.85 9.94
CA PHE A 129 3.25 8.00 9.43
C PHE A 129 3.76 6.60 9.17
N ILE A 130 2.94 5.60 9.49
CA ILE A 130 3.17 4.19 9.20
C ILE A 130 2.02 3.69 8.33
N ILE A 131 2.34 3.08 7.19
CA ILE A 131 1.39 2.32 6.39
C ILE A 131 1.64 0.84 6.68
N PRO A 132 0.77 0.17 7.46
CA PRO A 132 0.96 -1.22 7.85
C PRO A 132 0.76 -2.17 6.66
N ALA A 133 1.38 -3.34 6.72
CA ALA A 133 1.18 -4.38 5.74
C ALA A 133 -0.25 -4.89 5.71
N THR A 134 -0.70 -5.23 4.51
CA THR A 134 -2.05 -5.69 4.23
C THR A 134 -1.97 -6.99 3.47
N HIS A 135 -2.43 -8.07 4.10
CA HIS A 135 -2.59 -9.35 3.43
C HIS A 135 -3.66 -9.24 2.36
N THR A 136 -3.43 -9.90 1.22
CA THR A 136 -4.39 -9.89 0.13
C THR A 136 -4.80 -11.31 -0.22
N THR A 137 -6.04 -11.44 -0.69
CA THR A 137 -6.63 -12.72 -1.13
C THR A 137 -6.51 -12.94 -2.64
N LEU A 138 -5.86 -12.01 -3.36
CA LEU A 138 -5.76 -12.03 -4.83
C LEU A 138 -5.11 -13.30 -5.38
N LEU A 139 -4.27 -13.99 -4.59
CA LEU A 139 -3.55 -15.19 -4.99
C LEU A 139 -4.03 -16.46 -4.27
N ASP A 140 -5.06 -16.41 -3.42
CA ASP A 140 -5.52 -17.54 -2.59
C ASP A 140 -5.95 -18.77 -3.43
N SER A 141 -6.36 -18.55 -4.68
CA SER A 141 -6.74 -19.64 -5.59
C SER A 141 -5.56 -20.33 -6.26
N ILE A 142 -4.32 -19.88 -6.04
CA ILE A 142 -3.11 -20.41 -6.66
C ILE A 142 -2.35 -21.26 -5.62
N PRO A 143 -2.36 -22.61 -5.74
CA PRO A 143 -1.91 -23.50 -4.66
C PRO A 143 -0.43 -23.42 -4.25
N HIS A 144 0.42 -22.76 -5.02
CA HIS A 144 1.86 -22.65 -4.76
C HIS A 144 2.29 -21.23 -4.40
N CYS A 145 1.33 -20.32 -4.15
CA CYS A 145 1.57 -18.96 -3.70
C CYS A 145 1.26 -18.85 -2.21
N ALA A 146 2.25 -18.45 -1.42
CA ALA A 146 2.14 -18.32 0.03
C ALA A 146 2.32 -16.87 0.49
N GLY A 147 1.59 -16.51 1.54
CA GLY A 147 1.83 -15.27 2.30
C GLY A 147 1.75 -14.00 1.45
N ALA A 148 0.79 -13.92 0.53
CA ALA A 148 0.63 -12.78 -0.35
C ALA A 148 0.31 -11.49 0.42
N ILE A 149 1.06 -10.43 0.12
CA ILE A 149 0.90 -9.09 0.70
C ILE A 149 0.78 -8.09 -0.44
N VAL A 150 -0.05 -7.07 -0.25
CA VAL A 150 -0.18 -5.94 -1.17
C VAL A 150 0.32 -4.65 -0.52
N ALA A 151 1.00 -3.84 -1.32
CA ALA A 151 1.46 -2.51 -0.97
C ALA A 151 1.02 -1.49 -2.02
N HIS A 152 0.68 -0.29 -1.55
CA HIS A 152 0.49 0.86 -2.43
C HIS A 152 1.80 1.66 -2.48
N PRO A 153 2.43 1.82 -3.66
CA PRO A 153 3.60 2.67 -3.81
C PRO A 153 3.23 4.14 -3.58
N CYS A 154 4.22 4.95 -3.19
CA CYS A 154 4.11 6.40 -3.23
C CYS A 154 3.97 6.91 -4.67
N THR A 155 3.55 8.17 -4.83
CA THR A 155 3.24 8.74 -6.14
C THR A 155 4.41 8.66 -7.13
N THR A 156 5.64 8.92 -6.67
CA THR A 156 6.81 8.88 -7.54
C THR A 156 7.15 7.45 -7.98
N SER A 157 7.09 6.48 -7.06
CA SER A 157 7.20 5.05 -7.38
C SER A 157 6.13 4.57 -8.35
N ASP A 158 4.86 4.96 -8.15
CA ASP A 158 3.75 4.68 -9.09
C ASP A 158 4.05 5.20 -10.50
N MET A 159 4.55 6.43 -10.61
CA MET A 159 4.95 7.02 -11.88
C MET A 159 6.12 6.28 -12.53
N MET A 160 7.12 5.86 -11.74
CA MET A 160 8.27 5.08 -12.23
C MET A 160 7.82 3.73 -12.79
N ILE A 161 6.95 3.01 -12.08
CA ILE A 161 6.38 1.72 -12.51
C ILE A 161 5.58 1.88 -13.79
N LYS A 162 4.66 2.85 -13.85
CA LYS A 162 3.88 3.12 -15.06
C LYS A 162 4.77 3.49 -16.25
N SER A 163 5.80 4.30 -16.03
CA SER A 163 6.76 4.69 -17.08
C SER A 163 7.54 3.49 -17.60
N LYS A 164 8.00 2.59 -16.73
CA LYS A 164 8.68 1.34 -17.09
C LYS A 164 7.80 0.43 -17.96
N ALA A 165 6.49 0.44 -17.72
CA ALA A 165 5.51 -0.30 -18.51
C ALA A 165 5.06 0.40 -19.81
N GLY A 166 5.55 1.61 -20.08
CA GLY A 166 5.05 2.44 -21.19
C GLY A 166 3.58 2.83 -21.05
N PHE A 167 3.07 2.89 -19.81
CA PHE A 167 1.69 3.26 -19.54
C PHE A 167 1.49 4.77 -19.67
N ASP A 168 0.36 5.14 -20.26
CA ASP A 168 -0.01 6.55 -20.45
C ASP A 168 -0.39 7.18 -19.11
N LEU A 169 0.48 8.03 -18.57
CA LEU A 169 0.29 8.72 -17.29
C LEU A 169 -0.90 9.68 -17.27
N SER A 170 -1.49 10.01 -18.43
CA SER A 170 -2.72 10.81 -18.47
C SER A 170 -3.98 10.00 -18.15
N LYS A 171 -3.89 8.67 -18.16
CA LYS A 171 -5.01 7.78 -17.81
C LYS A 171 -5.13 7.61 -16.31
N GLU A 172 -6.35 7.69 -15.81
CA GLU A 172 -6.68 7.39 -14.43
C GLU A 172 -6.50 5.89 -14.17
N ALA A 173 -5.45 5.57 -13.42
CA ALA A 173 -5.11 4.24 -12.97
C ALA A 173 -4.24 4.37 -11.71
N SER A 174 -4.18 3.33 -10.90
CA SER A 174 -3.26 3.23 -9.78
C SER A 174 -2.35 2.03 -9.95
N THR A 175 -1.28 1.99 -9.17
CA THR A 175 -0.42 0.81 -9.06
C THR A 175 -0.63 0.16 -7.71
N ILE A 176 -0.66 -1.18 -7.70
CA ILE A 176 -0.45 -1.99 -6.49
C ILE A 176 0.76 -2.89 -6.71
N VAL A 177 1.50 -3.17 -5.65
CA VAL A 177 2.62 -4.10 -5.69
C VAL A 177 2.28 -5.30 -4.82
N ILE A 178 2.38 -6.49 -5.38
CA ILE A 178 2.11 -7.76 -4.70
C ILE A 178 3.44 -8.48 -4.50
N GLY A 179 3.68 -8.91 -3.28
CA GLY A 179 4.79 -9.80 -2.92
C GLY A 179 4.25 -11.14 -2.41
N PHE A 180 4.85 -12.25 -2.81
CA PHE A 180 4.51 -13.60 -2.34
C PHE A 180 5.71 -14.55 -2.40
N ASP A 181 5.65 -15.61 -1.62
CA ASP A 181 6.66 -16.67 -1.56
C ASP A 181 6.13 -17.93 -2.28
N ASN A 182 7.03 -18.81 -2.72
CA ASN A 182 6.63 -20.13 -3.18
C ASN A 182 6.38 -21.05 -1.98
N ASP A 183 5.30 -21.82 -2.02
CA ASP A 183 4.98 -22.86 -1.02
C ASP A 183 5.89 -24.11 -1.14
#